data_AF-A0A484NCZ9-F1
#
_entry.id   AF-A0A484NCZ9-F1
#
_cell.length_a   1.000
_cell.length_b   1.000
_cell.length_c   1.000
_cell.angle_alpha   90.00
_cell.angle_beta   90.00
_cell.angle_gamma   90.00
#
_symmetry.space_group_name_H-M   'P 1'
#
loop_
_entity.id
_entity.type
_entity.pdbx_description
1 polymer ?
#
loop_
_entity_poly.entity_id
_entity_poly.type
_entity_poly.pdbx_seq_one_letter_code
_entity_poly.pdbx_strand_id
1 'polypeptide(L)'
;MDEYRKEAQAARAKAEKIEAKWTEHCAVYRQLYAKYDGLLKAAKEADEQAQAKIQQLEAENARSVEEIARLGDELAKEQSERAAVAAAWAAQAPEEFAAKALPDRETAIRIFQGLYKHKVSAGIVDEIGTFGFESGQYAKRWTLYGILEQRVQGFQPKVLSLPELHDEEPVPPFPGI
;
A
#
# COMPACT_ATOMS: atom_id res chain seq x y z
N MET A 1 -47.14 37.56 -88.80
CA MET A 1 -47.80 36.80 -87.71
C MET A 1 -46.95 35.64 -87.20
N ASP A 2 -46.14 34.99 -88.04
CA ASP A 2 -45.33 33.83 -87.63
C ASP A 2 -44.05 34.17 -86.86
N GLU A 3 -43.44 35.33 -87.11
CA GLU A 3 -42.22 35.78 -86.42
C GLU A 3 -42.49 36.12 -84.94
N TYR A 4 -43.57 36.86 -84.67
CA TYR A 4 -44.07 37.14 -83.32
C TYR A 4 -44.39 35.87 -82.50
N ARG A 5 -44.91 34.82 -83.16
CA ARG A 5 -45.17 33.53 -82.49
C ARG A 5 -43.87 32.82 -82.10
N LYS A 6 -42.85 32.83 -82.97
CA LYS A 6 -41.54 32.25 -82.68
C LYS A 6 -40.81 32.97 -81.55
N GLU A 7 -40.85 34.30 -81.53
CA GLU A 7 -40.25 35.09 -80.44
C GLU A 7 -40.96 34.86 -79.10
N ALA A 8 -42.30 34.82 -79.10
CA ALA A 8 -43.08 34.51 -77.90
C ALA A 8 -42.79 33.09 -77.37
N GLN A 9 -42.61 32.10 -78.25
CA GLN A 9 -42.21 30.75 -77.86
C GLN A 9 -40.79 30.71 -77.29
N ALA A 10 -39.84 31.44 -77.88
CA ALA A 10 -38.47 31.53 -77.37
C ALA A 10 -38.40 32.21 -76.00
N ALA A 11 -39.23 33.24 -75.76
CA ALA A 11 -39.34 33.90 -74.46
C ALA A 11 -39.93 32.96 -73.39
N ARG A 12 -40.96 32.19 -73.72
CA ARG A 12 -41.55 31.18 -72.81
C ARG A 12 -40.55 30.08 -72.46
N ALA A 13 -39.85 29.53 -73.45
CA ALA A 13 -38.82 28.51 -73.22
C ALA A 13 -37.66 29.02 -72.35
N LYS A 14 -37.27 30.30 -72.50
CA LYS A 14 -36.27 30.93 -71.60
C LYS A 14 -36.81 31.10 -70.18
N ALA A 15 -38.06 31.51 -70.02
CA ALA A 15 -38.69 31.65 -68.71
C ALA A 15 -38.80 30.30 -67.98
N GLU A 16 -39.27 29.25 -68.68
CA GLU A 16 -39.34 27.88 -68.13
C GLU A 16 -37.96 27.37 -67.69
N LYS A 17 -36.90 27.65 -68.46
CA LYS A 17 -35.53 27.28 -68.09
C LYS A 17 -35.03 28.02 -66.84
N ILE A 18 -35.42 29.28 -66.65
CA ILE A 18 -35.07 30.06 -65.46
C ILE A 18 -35.85 29.54 -64.25
N GLU A 19 -37.13 29.24 -64.41
CA GLU A 19 -37.99 28.69 -63.35
C GLU A 19 -37.52 27.30 -62.90
N ALA A 20 -37.12 26.43 -63.85
CA ALA A 20 -36.54 25.13 -63.53
C ALA A 20 -35.27 25.27 -62.69
N LYS A 21 -34.34 26.16 -63.07
CA LYS A 21 -33.11 26.45 -62.31
C LYS A 21 -33.41 27.01 -60.92
N TRP A 22 -34.41 27.89 -60.80
CA TRP A 22 -34.82 28.43 -59.51
C TRP A 22 -35.38 27.32 -58.61
N THR A 23 -36.20 26.42 -59.16
CA THR A 23 -36.77 25.29 -58.44
C THR A 23 -35.69 24.31 -57.98
N GLU A 24 -34.70 24.02 -58.83
CA GLU A 24 -33.52 23.22 -58.47
C GLU A 24 -32.72 23.89 -57.34
N HIS A 25 -32.45 25.19 -57.45
CA HIS A 25 -31.74 25.94 -56.40
C HIS A 25 -32.51 25.94 -55.08
N CYS A 26 -33.83 26.12 -55.10
CA CYS A 26 -34.69 26.03 -53.93
C CYS A 26 -34.72 24.60 -53.33
N ALA A 27 -34.62 23.55 -54.15
CA ALA A 27 -34.51 22.18 -53.67
C ALA A 27 -33.16 21.92 -52.98
N VAL A 28 -32.06 22.37 -53.58
CA VAL A 28 -30.70 22.27 -52.99
C VAL A 28 -30.62 23.04 -51.67
N TYR A 29 -31.15 24.26 -51.63
CA TYR A 29 -31.15 25.07 -50.41
C TYR A 29 -31.94 24.41 -49.27
N ARG A 30 -33.11 23.83 -49.56
CA ARG A 30 -33.89 23.06 -48.58
C ARG A 30 -33.11 21.85 -48.04
N GLN A 31 -32.42 21.11 -48.90
CA GLN A 31 -31.60 19.97 -48.48
C GLN A 31 -30.42 20.41 -47.61
N LEU A 32 -29.74 21.51 -47.96
CA LEU A 32 -28.64 22.05 -47.18
C LEU A 32 -29.10 22.46 -45.78
N TYR A 33 -30.25 23.14 -45.68
CA TYR A 33 -30.81 23.55 -44.40
C TYR A 33 -31.21 22.35 -43.53
N ALA A 34 -31.82 21.33 -44.12
CA ALA A 34 -32.15 20.09 -43.41
C ALA A 34 -30.90 19.37 -42.88
N LYS A 35 -29.80 19.34 -43.66
CA LYS A 35 -28.52 18.78 -43.20
C LYS A 35 -27.94 19.60 -42.05
N TYR A 36 -27.97 20.93 -42.15
CA TYR A 36 -27.46 21.81 -41.10
C TYR A 36 -28.26 21.65 -39.79
N ASP A 37 -29.59 21.60 -39.86
CA ASP A 37 -30.44 21.35 -38.69
C ASP A 37 -30.16 19.98 -38.05
N GLY A 38 -29.96 18.94 -38.87
CA GLY A 38 -29.57 17.61 -38.39
C GLY A 38 -28.21 17.61 -37.67
N LEU A 39 -27.21 18.28 -38.25
CA LEU A 39 -25.89 18.42 -37.62
C LEU A 39 -25.96 19.23 -36.32
N LEU A 40 -26.75 20.30 -36.29
CA LEU A 40 -26.93 21.12 -35.09
C LEU A 40 -27.58 20.32 -33.95
N LYS A 41 -28.58 19.49 -34.26
CA LYS A 41 -29.20 18.59 -33.28
C LYS A 41 -28.22 17.55 -32.75
N ALA A 42 -27.50 16.87 -33.65
CA ALA A 42 -26.49 15.90 -33.25
C ALA A 42 -25.37 16.52 -32.39
N ALA A 43 -24.94 17.75 -32.72
CA ALA A 43 -23.94 18.46 -31.94
C ALA A 43 -24.45 18.81 -30.53
N LYS A 44 -25.72 19.24 -30.40
CA LYS A 44 -26.34 19.51 -29.09
C LYS A 44 -26.47 18.24 -28.25
N GLU A 45 -26.96 17.15 -28.83
CA GLU A 45 -27.08 15.87 -28.13
C GLU A 45 -25.72 15.36 -27.65
N ALA A 46 -24.67 15.50 -28.47
CA ALA A 46 -23.31 15.13 -28.09
C ALA A 46 -22.76 16.00 -26.95
N ASP A 47 -23.02 17.31 -26.97
CA ASP A 47 -22.62 18.24 -25.90
C ASP A 47 -23.34 17.92 -24.58
N GLU A 48 -24.65 17.67 -24.63
CA GLU A 48 -25.44 17.27 -23.46
C GLU A 48 -24.93 15.95 -22.86
N GLN A 49 -24.62 14.95 -23.69
CA GLN A 49 -24.04 13.69 -23.23
C GLN A 49 -22.65 13.88 -22.61
N ALA A 50 -21.81 14.73 -23.21
CA ALA A 50 -20.49 15.04 -22.67
C ALA A 50 -20.60 15.73 -21.31
N GLN A 51 -21.50 16.72 -21.17
CA GLN A 51 -21.74 17.42 -19.91
C GLN A 51 -22.25 16.47 -18.82
N ALA A 52 -23.19 15.59 -19.13
CA ALA A 52 -23.69 14.59 -18.18
C ALA A 52 -22.57 13.66 -17.70
N LYS A 53 -21.68 13.24 -18.61
CA LYS A 53 -20.53 12.38 -18.27
C LYS A 53 -19.49 13.12 -17.42
N ILE A 54 -19.23 14.39 -17.70
CA ILE A 54 -18.33 15.22 -16.90
C ILE A 54 -18.87 15.34 -15.47
N GLN A 55 -20.15 15.68 -15.30
CA GLN A 55 -20.78 15.79 -13.98
C GLN A 55 -20.75 14.47 -13.20
N GLN A 56 -20.99 13.34 -13.88
CA GLN A 56 -20.86 12.03 -13.26
C GLN A 56 -19.44 11.77 -12.76
N LEU A 57 -18.43 12.00 -13.61
CA LEU A 57 -17.03 11.78 -13.26
C LEU A 57 -16.55 12.72 -12.15
N GLU A 58 -17.00 13.98 -12.14
CA GLU A 58 -16.70 14.92 -11.06
C GLU A 58 -17.26 14.44 -9.72
N ALA A 59 -18.50 13.93 -9.72
CA ALA A 59 -19.12 13.37 -8.52
C ALA A 59 -18.42 12.09 -8.03
N GLU A 60 -18.02 11.20 -8.94
CA GLU A 60 -17.25 9.98 -8.62
C GLU A 60 -15.85 10.33 -8.09
N ASN A 61 -15.20 11.33 -8.69
CA ASN A 61 -13.89 11.80 -8.24
C ASN A 61 -13.97 12.43 -6.85
N ALA A 62 -14.99 13.26 -6.58
CA ALA A 62 -15.20 13.83 -5.24
C ALA A 62 -15.36 12.74 -4.16
N ARG A 63 -16.18 11.71 -4.41
CA ARG A 63 -16.33 10.57 -3.51
C ARG A 63 -15.02 9.80 -3.32
N SER A 64 -14.24 9.63 -4.39
CA SER A 64 -12.97 8.94 -4.33
C SER A 64 -11.94 9.71 -3.49
N VAL A 65 -11.91 11.04 -3.60
CA VAL A 65 -11.05 11.90 -2.78
C VAL A 65 -11.42 11.80 -1.30
N GLU A 66 -12.72 11.80 -0.97
CA GLU A 66 -13.18 11.62 0.41
C GLU A 66 -12.78 10.25 0.98
N GLU A 67 -12.92 9.17 0.20
CA GLU A 67 -12.55 7.83 0.63
C GLU A 67 -11.03 7.68 0.80
N ILE A 68 -10.23 8.28 -0.09
CA ILE A 68 -8.76 8.31 0.06
C ILE A 68 -8.36 9.04 1.35
N ALA A 69 -9.01 10.17 1.66
CA ALA A 69 -8.75 10.90 2.90
C ALA A 69 -9.09 10.04 4.13
N ARG A 70 -10.28 9.41 4.14
CA ARG A 70 -10.74 8.53 5.22
C ARG A 70 -9.78 7.35 5.45
N LEU A 71 -9.38 6.67 4.37
CA LEU A 71 -8.42 5.56 4.44
C LEU A 71 -7.02 6.03 4.87
N GLY A 72 -6.63 7.25 4.49
CA GLY A 72 -5.40 7.88 4.96
C GLY A 72 -5.40 8.09 6.49
N ASP A 73 -6.50 8.63 7.03
CA ASP A 73 -6.67 8.83 8.48
C ASP A 73 -6.69 7.50 9.25
N GLU A 74 -7.39 6.49 8.71
CA GLU A 74 -7.45 5.14 9.29
C GLU A 74 -6.06 4.48 9.31
N LEU A 75 -5.32 4.57 8.21
CA LEU A 75 -3.95 4.06 8.12
C LEU A 75 -3.00 4.78 9.09
N ALA A 76 -3.13 6.10 9.25
CA ALA A 76 -2.32 6.86 10.19
C ALA A 76 -2.60 6.44 11.64
N LYS A 77 -3.88 6.23 11.98
CA LYS A 77 -4.29 5.73 13.28
C LYS A 77 -3.71 4.34 13.56
N GLU A 78 -3.88 3.40 12.64
CA GLU A 78 -3.33 2.04 12.76
C GLU A 78 -1.81 2.05 12.92
N GLN A 79 -1.10 2.90 12.17
CA GLN A 79 0.36 3.03 12.31
C GLN A 79 0.76 3.57 13.68
N SER A 80 0.01 4.53 14.24
CA SER A 80 0.24 5.07 15.57
C SER A 80 0.00 4.02 16.66
N GLU A 81 -1.01 3.17 16.50
CA GLU A 81 -1.41 2.18 17.50
C GLU A 81 -0.62 0.86 17.41
N ARG A 82 -0.03 0.55 16.25
CA ARG A 82 0.63 -0.74 15.95
C ARG A 82 1.64 -1.17 17.00
N ALA A 83 2.50 -0.25 17.46
CA ALA A 83 3.52 -0.58 18.46
C ALA A 83 2.90 -0.93 19.82
N ALA A 84 1.86 -0.20 20.22
CA ALA A 84 1.15 -0.45 21.48
C ALA A 84 0.38 -1.78 21.43
N VAL A 85 -0.27 -2.08 20.30
CA VAL A 85 -0.95 -3.37 20.09
C VAL A 85 0.04 -4.54 20.14
N ALA A 86 1.19 -4.41 19.46
CA ALA A 86 2.23 -5.43 19.51
C ALA A 86 2.79 -5.65 20.92
N ALA A 87 3.03 -4.56 21.67
CA ALA A 87 3.49 -4.64 23.06
C ALA A 87 2.44 -5.29 23.98
N ALA A 88 1.16 -4.92 23.82
CA ALA A 88 0.07 -5.52 24.58
C ALA A 88 -0.07 -7.01 24.28
N TRP A 89 0.13 -7.44 23.03
CA TRP A 89 0.13 -8.85 22.68
C TRP A 89 1.33 -9.59 23.29
N ALA A 90 2.54 -9.04 23.18
CA ALA A 90 3.73 -9.63 23.78
C ALA A 90 3.60 -9.81 25.30
N ALA A 91 2.88 -8.93 25.99
CA ALA A 91 2.61 -9.04 27.42
C ALA A 91 1.54 -10.10 27.76
N GLN A 92 0.53 -10.29 26.89
CA GLN A 92 -0.60 -11.20 27.15
C GLN A 92 -0.33 -12.65 26.73
N ALA A 93 0.46 -12.85 25.66
CA ALA A 93 0.77 -14.17 25.11
C ALA A 93 2.23 -14.21 24.61
N PRO A 94 3.22 -14.19 25.52
CA PRO A 94 4.63 -14.03 25.16
C PRO A 94 5.15 -15.18 24.29
N GLU A 95 4.73 -16.43 24.52
CA GLU A 95 5.19 -17.58 23.75
C GLU A 95 4.63 -17.56 22.31
N GLU A 96 3.35 -17.24 22.14
CA GLU A 96 2.73 -17.11 20.82
C GLU A 96 3.32 -15.93 20.05
N PHE A 97 3.51 -14.79 20.74
CA PHE A 97 4.17 -13.63 20.18
C PHE A 97 5.58 -13.98 19.73
N ALA A 98 6.39 -14.63 20.57
CA ALA A 98 7.75 -15.03 20.23
C ALA A 98 7.79 -16.00 19.05
N ALA A 99 6.91 -17.02 19.03
CA ALA A 99 6.82 -17.96 17.92
C ALA A 99 6.46 -17.28 16.59
N LYS A 100 5.60 -16.25 16.64
CA LYS A 100 5.22 -15.49 15.44
C LYS A 100 6.27 -14.44 15.04
N ALA A 101 6.91 -13.80 16.01
CA ALA A 101 7.90 -12.75 15.79
C ALA A 101 9.24 -13.34 15.34
N LEU A 102 9.59 -14.54 15.81
CA LEU A 102 10.85 -15.24 15.52
C LEU A 102 10.59 -16.58 14.79
N PRO A 103 9.91 -16.58 13.62
CA PRO A 103 9.51 -17.82 12.95
C PRO A 103 10.70 -18.58 12.34
N ASP A 104 11.78 -17.86 12.03
CA ASP A 104 12.97 -18.39 11.40
C ASP A 104 14.22 -17.60 11.80
N ARG A 105 15.39 -18.17 11.52
CA ARG A 105 16.68 -17.60 11.90
C ARG A 105 16.96 -16.25 11.23
N GLU A 106 16.62 -16.07 9.96
CA GLU A 106 16.89 -14.83 9.24
C GLU A 106 16.03 -13.68 9.77
N THR A 107 14.76 -13.96 10.06
CA THR A 107 13.85 -13.02 10.69
C THR A 107 14.31 -12.65 12.10
N ALA A 108 14.75 -13.63 12.90
CA ALA A 108 15.33 -13.37 14.21
C ALA A 108 16.57 -12.47 14.12
N ILE A 109 17.51 -12.75 13.19
CA ILE A 109 18.70 -11.92 12.97
C ILE A 109 18.31 -10.48 12.65
N ARG A 110 17.34 -10.26 11.74
CA ARG A 110 16.89 -8.90 11.38
C ARG A 110 16.29 -8.16 12.57
N ILE A 111 15.52 -8.85 13.42
CA ILE A 111 14.94 -8.26 14.63
C ILE A 111 16.05 -7.85 15.60
N PHE A 112 16.99 -8.74 15.93
CA PHE A 112 18.09 -8.40 16.84
C PHE A 112 18.98 -7.29 16.27
N GLN A 113 19.29 -7.28 14.97
CA GLN A 113 19.99 -6.17 14.33
C GLN A 113 19.23 -4.85 14.46
N GLY A 114 17.90 -4.89 14.40
CA GLY A 114 17.04 -3.74 14.70
C GLY A 114 17.17 -3.28 16.15
N LEU A 115 17.08 -4.21 17.10
CA LEU A 115 17.24 -3.92 18.53
C LEU A 115 18.59 -3.28 18.85
N TYR A 116 19.68 -3.76 18.26
CA TYR A 116 21.01 -3.20 18.46
C TYR A 116 21.18 -1.75 17.94
N LYS A 117 20.24 -1.21 17.15
CA LYS A 117 20.24 0.21 16.78
C LYS A 117 19.83 1.13 17.93
N HIS A 118 19.19 0.59 18.98
CA HIS A 118 18.71 1.34 20.13
C HIS A 118 19.52 0.98 21.38
N LYS A 119 20.16 1.98 22.01
CA LYS A 119 21.06 1.76 23.16
C LYS A 119 20.43 0.97 24.31
N VAL A 120 19.17 1.28 24.66
CA VAL A 120 18.45 0.60 25.73
C VAL A 120 18.25 -0.88 25.37
N SER A 121 17.78 -1.16 24.15
CA SER A 121 17.56 -2.52 23.68
C SER A 121 18.86 -3.32 23.56
N ALA A 122 19.94 -2.70 23.08
CA ALA A 122 21.26 -3.33 23.05
C ALA A 122 21.72 -3.75 24.44
N GLY A 123 21.60 -2.86 25.45
CA GLY A 123 21.94 -3.18 26.83
C GLY A 123 21.15 -4.36 27.39
N ILE A 124 19.83 -4.38 27.17
CA ILE A 124 18.96 -5.50 27.60
C ILE A 124 19.40 -6.81 26.94
N VAL A 125 19.65 -6.82 25.63
CA VAL A 125 20.08 -8.02 24.91
C VAL A 125 21.43 -8.50 25.40
N ASP A 126 22.38 -7.59 25.66
CA ASP A 126 23.71 -7.92 26.16
C ASP A 126 23.65 -8.48 27.60
N GLU A 127 22.81 -7.93 28.48
CA GLU A 127 22.59 -8.45 29.84
C GLU A 127 22.03 -9.88 29.81
N ILE A 128 20.99 -10.12 29.01
CA ILE A 128 20.40 -11.47 28.84
C ILE A 128 21.44 -12.43 28.26
N GLY A 129 22.19 -12.00 27.23
CA GLY A 129 23.23 -12.81 26.61
C GLY A 129 24.37 -13.16 27.56
N THR A 130 24.80 -12.19 28.38
CA THR A 130 25.85 -12.38 29.39
C THR A 130 25.39 -13.35 30.46
N PHE A 131 24.19 -13.16 31.02
CA PHE A 131 23.61 -14.09 31.98
C PHE A 131 23.50 -15.52 31.43
N GLY A 132 22.99 -15.68 30.21
CA GLY A 132 22.87 -17.00 29.56
C GLY A 132 24.24 -17.67 29.35
N PHE A 133 25.27 -16.89 29.04
CA PHE A 133 26.64 -17.40 28.96
C PHE A 133 27.18 -17.82 30.33
N GLU A 134 27.10 -16.95 31.34
CA GLU A 134 27.64 -17.18 32.68
C GLU A 134 26.95 -18.34 33.39
N SER A 135 25.61 -18.40 33.38
CA SER A 135 24.84 -19.52 33.93
C SER A 135 25.22 -20.86 33.30
N GLY A 136 25.37 -20.89 31.97
CA GLY A 136 25.83 -22.07 31.25
C GLY A 136 27.25 -22.50 31.61
N GLN A 137 28.16 -21.54 31.86
CA GLN A 137 29.51 -21.85 32.33
C GLN A 137 29.51 -22.33 33.78
N TYR A 138 28.71 -21.71 34.65
CA TYR A 138 28.55 -22.08 36.05
C TYR A 138 28.06 -23.52 36.19
N ALA A 139 26.96 -23.88 35.52
CA ALA A 139 26.40 -25.23 35.55
C ALA A 139 27.40 -26.32 35.09
N LYS A 140 28.18 -26.02 34.05
CA LYS A 140 29.24 -26.91 33.56
C LYS A 140 30.36 -27.09 34.59
N ARG A 141 30.83 -25.99 35.19
CA ARG A 141 31.91 -26.02 36.20
C ARG A 141 31.44 -26.71 37.48
N TRP A 142 30.25 -26.38 37.96
CA TRP A 142 29.61 -27.03 39.11
C TRP A 142 29.59 -28.55 38.93
N THR A 143 29.09 -29.01 37.78
CA THR A 143 29.04 -30.45 37.44
C THR A 143 30.44 -31.09 37.41
N LEU A 144 31.40 -30.42 36.77
CA LEU A 144 32.78 -30.91 36.68
C LEU A 144 33.42 -31.04 38.06
N TYR A 145 33.22 -30.05 38.94
CA TYR A 145 33.86 -30.01 40.26
C TYR A 145 33.28 -31.08 41.18
N GLY A 146 31.96 -31.31 41.14
CA GLY A 146 31.35 -32.42 41.87
C GLY A 146 31.92 -33.80 41.46
N ILE A 147 32.27 -34.00 40.18
CA ILE A 147 32.93 -35.24 39.73
C ILE A 147 34.37 -35.32 40.25
N LEU A 148 35.11 -34.21 40.22
CA LEU A 148 36.51 -34.17 40.65
C LEU A 148 36.66 -34.34 42.16
N GLU A 149 35.76 -33.77 42.96
CA GLU A 149 35.73 -33.95 44.42
C GLU A 149 35.57 -35.43 44.82
N GLN A 150 34.78 -36.20 44.06
CA GLN A 150 34.61 -37.64 44.32
C GLN A 150 35.85 -38.47 43.95
N ARG A 151 36.63 -38.01 42.96
CA ARG A 151 37.73 -38.80 42.36
C ARG A 151 39.11 -38.39 42.88
N VAL A 152 39.27 -37.15 43.31
CA VAL A 152 40.55 -36.56 43.70
C VAL A 152 40.47 -36.15 45.17
N GLN A 153 41.20 -36.87 46.02
CA GLN A 153 41.24 -36.58 47.45
C GLN A 153 41.87 -35.20 47.68
N GLY A 154 41.15 -34.32 48.40
CA GLY A 154 41.60 -32.95 48.67
C GLY A 154 41.57 -32.05 47.44
N PHE A 155 40.68 -32.32 46.47
CA PHE A 155 40.50 -31.50 45.28
C PHE A 155 40.43 -30.00 45.60
N GLN A 156 41.24 -29.21 44.90
CA GLN A 156 41.19 -27.75 44.91
C GLN A 156 41.34 -27.24 43.47
N PRO A 157 40.40 -26.42 42.95
CA PRO A 157 40.44 -25.96 41.56
C PRO A 157 41.77 -25.29 41.17
N LYS A 158 42.29 -24.41 42.04
CA LYS A 158 43.55 -23.67 41.82
C LYS A 158 44.75 -24.58 41.58
N VAL A 159 44.82 -25.74 42.23
CA VAL A 159 45.95 -26.69 42.09
C VAL A 159 46.00 -27.27 40.67
N LEU A 160 44.86 -27.38 40.00
CA LEU A 160 44.75 -27.83 38.62
C LEU A 160 44.63 -26.68 37.61
N SER A 161 44.93 -25.43 38.04
CA SER A 161 44.74 -24.21 37.23
C SER A 161 43.30 -24.03 36.71
N LEU A 162 42.32 -24.60 37.43
CA LEU A 162 40.92 -24.41 37.14
C LEU A 162 40.43 -23.11 37.82
N PRO A 163 39.55 -22.33 37.18
CA PRO A 163 38.95 -21.14 37.79
C PRO A 163 38.23 -21.49 39.09
N GLU A 164 38.22 -20.60 40.08
CA GLU A 164 37.35 -20.82 41.24
C GLU A 164 35.88 -20.78 40.81
N LEU A 165 35.08 -21.64 41.43
CA LEU A 165 33.63 -21.57 41.28
C LEU A 165 33.18 -20.37 42.09
N HIS A 166 32.30 -19.55 41.50
CA HIS A 166 31.68 -18.47 42.26
C HIS A 166 30.80 -19.09 43.35
N ASP A 167 30.77 -18.46 44.53
CA ASP A 167 29.96 -18.95 45.66
C ASP A 167 28.46 -18.79 45.41
N GLU A 168 28.07 -17.90 44.49
CA GLU A 168 26.68 -17.63 44.13
C GLU A 168 26.39 -18.02 42.67
N GLU A 169 25.23 -18.64 42.48
CA GLU A 169 24.70 -18.95 41.15
C GLU A 169 24.29 -17.65 40.43
N PRO A 170 24.59 -17.49 39.12
CA PRO A 170 24.14 -16.33 38.37
C PRO A 170 22.63 -16.14 38.48
N VAL A 171 22.19 -14.91 38.69
CA VAL A 171 20.77 -14.55 38.83
C VAL A 171 20.27 -13.92 37.53
N PRO A 172 19.06 -14.28 37.03
CA PRO A 172 18.50 -13.66 35.84
C PRO A 172 18.38 -12.13 35.99
N PRO A 173 18.74 -11.35 34.96
CA PRO A 173 18.69 -9.89 35.02
C PRO A 173 17.25 -9.33 35.04
N PHE A 174 16.27 -10.12 34.56
CA PHE A 174 14.86 -9.73 34.48
C PHE A 174 13.95 -10.84 35.02
N PRO A 175 12.77 -10.50 35.58
CA PRO A 175 11.79 -11.51 36.00
C PRO A 175 11.18 -12.25 34.79
N GLY A 176 10.98 -13.56 34.91
CA GLY A 176 10.28 -14.37 33.91
C GLY A 176 11.14 -14.97 32.79
N ILE A 177 12.47 -14.87 32.90
CA ILE A 177 13.46 -15.63 32.10
C ILE A 177 14.12 -16.72 32.93
#